data_AF-A0A968B5V6-F1
#
_entry.id   AF-A0A968B5V6-F1
#
_cell.length_a   1.000
_cell.length_b   1.000
_cell.length_c   1.000
_cell.angle_alpha   90.00
_cell.angle_beta   90.00
_cell.angle_gamma   90.00
#
_symmetry.space_group_name_H-M   'P 1'
#
loop_
_entity.id
_entity.type
_entity.pdbx_description
1 polymer ?
#
loop_
_entity_poly.entity_id
_entity_poly.type
_entity_poly.pdbx_seq_one_letter_code
_entity_poly.pdbx_strand_id
1 'polypeptide(L)' 'MPKTREKPKPVVLPHLCKGCGRCVEACPKQCFEMGTEINPDSGLIPVEVDLENCNGCG' A
#
# COMPACT_ATOMS: atom_id res chain seq x y z
N MET A 1 -28.31 -2.35 11.44
CA MET A 1 -27.27 -2.32 10.40
C MET A 1 -26.29 -3.44 10.71
N PRO A 2 -26.11 -4.45 9.84
CA PRO A 2 -25.13 -5.50 10.14
C PRO A 2 -23.75 -4.85 10.17
N LYS A 3 -22.98 -5.08 11.25
CA LYS A 3 -21.58 -4.65 11.33
C LYS A 3 -20.84 -5.33 10.19
N THR A 4 -20.47 -4.53 9.18
CA THR A 4 -19.78 -4.98 7.99
C THR A 4 -18.52 -5.73 8.44
N ARG A 5 -18.34 -6.97 7.98
CA ARG A 5 -17.10 -7.73 8.22
C ARG A 5 -15.95 -6.87 7.72
N GLU A 6 -15.00 -6.53 8.59
CA GLU A 6 -13.82 -5.74 8.21
C GLU A 6 -13.07 -6.49 7.11
N LYS A 7 -12.86 -5.82 5.99
CA LYS A 7 -12.11 -6.39 4.87
C LYS A 7 -10.61 -6.38 5.21
N PRO A 8 -9.85 -7.38 4.74
CA PRO A 8 -8.40 -7.37 4.93
C PRO A 8 -7.81 -6.11 4.28
N LYS A 9 -6.88 -5.47 4.97
CA LYS A 9 -6.12 -4.33 4.45
C LYS A 9 -4.90 -4.83 3.67
N PRO A 10 -4.40 -4.08 2.68
CA PRO A 10 -3.21 -4.45 1.93
C PRO A 10 -1.98 -4.47 2.84
N VAL A 11 -1.02 -5.34 2.49
CA VAL A 11 0.30 -5.40 3.11
C VAL A 11 1.33 -5.17 2.01
N VAL A 12 2.21 -4.19 2.20
CA VAL A 12 3.35 -3.98 1.31
C VAL A 12 4.53 -4.77 1.87
N LEU A 13 5.04 -5.72 1.10
CA LEU A 13 6.29 -6.42 1.41
C LEU A 13 7.44 -5.70 0.67
N PRO A 14 8.30 -4.94 1.37
CA PRO A 14 9.28 -4.06 0.72
C PRO A 14 10.22 -4.78 -0.26
N HIS A 15 10.68 -5.98 0.11
CA HIS A 15 11.58 -6.81 -0.70
C HIS A 15 10.93 -7.35 -1.99
N LEU A 16 9.59 -7.37 -2.08
CA LEU A 16 8.86 -7.76 -3.29
C LEU A 16 8.37 -6.55 -4.10
N CYS A 17 8.33 -5.37 -3.48
CA CYS A 17 7.86 -4.15 -4.12
C CYS A 17 8.79 -3.74 -5.26
N LYS A 18 8.22 -3.35 -6.40
CA LYS A 18 8.97 -2.93 -7.59
C LYS A 18 9.06 -1.42 -7.76
N GLY A 19 8.54 -0.64 -6.82
CA GLY A 19 8.51 0.82 -6.90
C GLY A 19 7.78 1.35 -8.14
N CYS A 20 6.82 0.61 -8.69
CA CYS A 20 6.22 0.92 -9.99
C CYS A 20 5.06 1.93 -9.95
N GLY A 21 4.64 2.38 -8.75
CA GLY A 21 3.60 3.41 -8.59
C GLY A 21 2.16 2.98 -8.92
N ARG A 22 1.91 1.77 -9.45
CA ARG A 22 0.56 1.35 -9.87
C ARG A 22 -0.48 1.37 -8.75
N CYS A 23 -0.10 1.03 -7.52
CA CYS A 23 -1.00 1.11 -6.37
C CYS A 23 -1.34 2.56 -5.99
N VAL A 24 -0.40 3.50 -6.18
CA VAL A 24 -0.61 4.93 -5.96
C VAL A 24 -1.66 5.46 -6.92
N GLU A 25 -1.52 5.15 -8.21
CA GLU A 25 -2.47 5.57 -9.25
C GLU A 25 -3.85 4.89 -9.09
N ALA A 26 -3.87 3.61 -8.71
CA ALA A 26 -5.11 2.84 -8.63
C ALA A 26 -5.95 3.12 -7.37
N CYS A 27 -5.37 3.72 -6.32
CA CYS A 27 -6.05 3.86 -5.04
C CYS A 27 -7.01 5.07 -5.04
N PRO A 28 -8.34 4.87 -5.02
CA PRO A 28 -9.29 5.99 -5.06
C PRO A 28 -9.29 6.84 -3.77
N LYS A 29 -8.76 6.30 -2.67
CA LYS A 29 -8.59 7.01 -1.39
C LYS A 29 -7.18 7.59 -1.20
N GLN A 30 -6.29 7.38 -2.18
CA GLN A 30 -4.91 7.84 -2.13
C GLN A 30 -4.18 7.37 -0.85
N CYS A 31 -4.38 6.11 -0.46
CA CYS A 31 -3.74 5.55 0.74
C CYS A 31 -2.29 5.09 0.49
N PHE A 32 -1.75 5.27 -0.72
CA PHE A 32 -0.39 4.86 -1.06
C PHE A 32 0.40 6.05 -1.57
N GLU A 33 1.68 6.10 -1.19
CA GLU A 33 2.64 7.10 -1.66
C GLU A 33 3.97 6.44 -2.03
N MET A 34 4.76 7.10 -2.88
CA MET A 34 6.12 6.66 -3.15
C MET A 34 6.98 6.90 -1.91
N GLY A 35 7.65 5.86 -1.42
CA GLY A 35 8.59 6.00 -0.31
C GLY A 35 9.82 6.82 -0.70
N THR A 36 10.69 7.03 0.27
CA THR A 36 11.93 7.81 0.08
C THR A 36 13.20 7.02 0.42
N GLU A 37 13.07 5.87 1.08
CA GLU A 37 14.19 5.04 1.49
C GLU A 37 14.38 3.83 0.57
N ILE A 38 15.64 3.44 0.35
CA ILE A 38 15.96 2.24 -0.43
C ILE A 38 15.85 1.02 0.49
N ASN A 39 15.04 0.04 0.10
CA ASN A 39 15.04 -1.26 0.76
C ASN A 39 16.32 -2.03 0.36
N PRO A 40 17.16 -2.46 1.32
CA PRO A 40 18.46 -3.04 1.03
C PRO A 40 18.39 -4.40 0.31
N ASP A 41 17.32 -5.19 0.53
CA ASP A 41 17.17 -6.52 -0.08
C ASP A 41 16.79 -6.43 -1.57
N SER A 42 15.92 -5.47 -1.91
CA SER A 42 15.45 -5.28 -3.29
C SER A 42 16.25 -4.26 -4.08
N GLY A 43 16.98 -3.36 -3.41
CA GLY A 43 17.65 -2.22 -4.03
C GLY A 43 16.69 -1.18 -4.62
N LEU A 44 15.40 -1.25 -4.27
CA LEU A 44 14.35 -0.38 -4.79
C LEU A 44 13.73 0.46 -3.69
N ILE A 45 13.05 1.53 -4.08
CA ILE A 45 12.28 2.38 -3.18
C ILE A 45 10.84 1.84 -3.14
N PRO A 46 10.40 1.20 -2.04
CA PRO A 46 9.05 0.70 -1.91
C PRO A 46 8.05 1.84 -1.68
N VAL A 47 6.77 1.55 -1.88
CA VAL A 47 5.68 2.46 -1.51
C VAL A 47 5.35 2.34 -0.03
N GLU A 48 4.79 3.40 0.54
CA GLU A 48 4.21 3.43 1.88
C GLU A 48 2.69 3.35 1.81
N VAL A 49 2.05 2.81 2.84
CA VAL A 49 0.59 2.65 2.91
C VAL A 49 0.01 3.22 4.20
N ASP A 50 -0.94 4.12 4.08
CA ASP A 50 -1.77 4.62 5.17
C ASP A 50 -2.91 3.63 5.45
N LEU A 51 -2.70 2.79 6.47
CA LEU A 51 -3.70 1.81 6.89
C LEU A 51 -4.85 2.44 7.67
N GLU A 52 -4.71 3.64 8.22
CA GLU A 52 -5.78 4.30 8.96
C GLU A 52 -6.86 4.79 7.99
N ASN A 53 -6.46 5.38 6.86
CA ASN A 53 -7.39 5.83 5.83
C ASN A 53 -7.87 4.69 4.90
N CYS A 54 -7.14 3.57 4.83
CA CYS A 54 -7.50 2.43 3.99
C CYS A 54 -8.77 1.70 4.46
N ASN A 55 -9.72 1.51 3.53
CA ASN A 55 -10.96 0.76 3.78
C ASN A 55 -10.96 -0.67 3.20
N GLY A 56 -9.83 -1.15 2.68
CA GLY A 56 -9.70 -2.49 2.10
C GLY A 56 -10.65 -2.75 0.92
N CYS A 57 -10.81 -1.78 0.01
CA CYS A 57 -11.77 -1.92 -1.10
C CYS A 57 -11.36 -2.93 -2.19
N GLY A 58 -10.08 -3.30 -2.26
CA GLY A 58 -9.49 -4.23 -3.23
C GLY A 58 -9.26 -5.62 -2.67
#